data_AF-A0A836G3N7-F1
#
_entry.id   AF-A0A836G3N7-F1
#
_cell.length_a   1.000
_cell.length_b   1.000
_cell.length_c   1.000
_cell.angle_alpha   90.00
_cell.angle_beta   90.00
_cell.angle_gamma   90.00
#
_symmetry.space_group_name_H-M   'P 1'
#
loop_
_entity.id
_entity.type
_entity.pdbx_description
1 polymer ?
#
loop_
_entity_poly.entity_id
_entity_poly.type
_entity_poly.pdbx_seq_one_letter_code
_entity_poly.pdbx_strand_id
1 'polypeptide(L)'
;MTVFNYLCRTARTLQLLQFPTHVQRSLRIFFRNESSFVPKKILIVAKLSRYHFERLQEPELSEAQLKMKLIERGSDYDNMFTSHLANKAVENQVIHLLQKMNVEYKIVDRTSLDDSLFTWADLVLPIGGDGTFLLASNLVFNNKKPIIGINSYPKKSEGYLLLSAKYTKNITEIFEMLRAGHYSILMRRRIRITLKGEDIWQAPFHMHEKGRIVGNERFYANERFESKHSLPKERRLPWLALNEVSLLMLLDACINIRSRMTCSFMHISGLIFVARFSWVKYYRHGRVPYL
;
A
#
# COMPACT_ATOMS: atom_id res chain seq x y z
N MET A 1 50.86 -51.13 19.55
CA MET A 1 49.56 -51.38 18.89
C MET A 1 48.81 -50.06 18.79
N THR A 2 48.61 -49.55 17.57
CA THR A 2 47.28 -49.24 16.98
C THR A 2 46.06 -49.30 17.92
N VAL A 3 45.05 -48.39 17.91
CA VAL A 3 44.33 -47.74 16.78
C VAL A 3 43.74 -46.33 17.14
N PHE A 4 43.52 -45.52 16.10
CA PHE A 4 42.72 -44.28 15.89
C PHE A 4 41.88 -43.55 16.98
N ASN A 5 41.72 -42.23 16.70
CA ASN A 5 40.66 -41.33 17.17
C ASN A 5 39.23 -41.85 16.91
N TYR A 6 38.26 -41.52 17.78
CA TYR A 6 37.30 -40.41 17.55
C TYR A 6 36.26 -40.26 18.67
N LEU A 7 36.27 -39.12 19.38
CA LEU A 7 35.07 -38.42 19.91
C LEU A 7 35.52 -37.09 20.54
N CYS A 8 35.08 -35.96 19.97
CA CYS A 8 35.62 -34.64 20.33
C CYS A 8 35.08 -34.11 21.67
N ARG A 9 35.97 -33.48 22.45
CA ARG A 9 35.66 -32.85 23.74
C ARG A 9 34.50 -31.84 23.65
N THR A 10 33.56 -31.96 24.58
CA THR A 10 32.51 -30.99 24.88
C THR A 10 33.05 -29.81 25.71
N ALA A 11 33.40 -28.70 25.05
CA ALA A 11 33.51 -27.37 25.68
C ALA A 11 33.66 -26.27 24.61
N ARG A 12 32.56 -25.69 24.12
CA ARG A 12 32.61 -24.51 23.22
C ARG A 12 32.21 -23.23 23.96
N THR A 13 33.24 -22.54 24.44
CA THR A 13 33.41 -21.08 24.34
C THR A 13 32.14 -20.23 24.40
N LEU A 14 31.63 -19.96 25.60
CA LEU A 14 30.71 -18.85 25.85
C LEU A 14 31.49 -17.52 25.89
N GLN A 15 31.91 -17.04 24.72
CA GLN A 15 32.38 -15.65 24.58
C GLN A 15 31.16 -14.71 24.60
N LEU A 16 31.16 -13.74 25.52
CA LEU A 16 30.11 -12.74 25.62
C LEU A 16 30.16 -11.78 24.42
N LEU A 17 29.32 -12.03 23.43
CA LEU A 17 28.89 -10.97 22.51
C LEU A 17 27.90 -10.07 23.24
N GLN A 18 28.40 -8.99 23.82
CA GLN A 18 27.58 -7.90 24.36
C GLN A 18 26.84 -7.21 23.21
N PHE A 19 25.58 -7.58 22.99
CA PHE A 19 24.71 -6.91 22.02
C PHE A 19 24.43 -5.47 22.48
N PRO A 20 24.73 -4.43 21.68
CA PRO A 20 24.45 -3.05 22.06
C PRO A 20 22.94 -2.80 22.19
N THR A 21 22.47 -2.60 23.42
CA THR A 21 21.06 -2.44 23.81
C THR A 21 20.46 -1.08 23.43
N HIS A 22 20.84 -0.51 22.28
CA HIS A 22 20.36 0.82 21.88
C HIS A 22 20.17 1.05 20.37
N VAL A 23 19.27 0.29 19.74
CA VAL A 23 18.74 0.62 18.40
C VAL A 23 17.26 1.05 18.49
N GLN A 24 17.00 2.07 19.31
CA GLN A 24 15.75 2.84 19.25
C GLN A 24 15.70 3.55 17.88
N ARG A 25 15.06 2.93 16.87
CA ARG A 25 14.84 3.54 15.56
C ARG A 25 14.02 4.82 15.74
N SER A 26 14.68 5.97 15.59
CA SER A 26 14.12 7.29 15.84
C SER A 26 13.09 7.70 14.76
N LEU A 27 11.89 7.15 14.91
CA LEU A 27 10.67 7.72 14.35
C LEU A 27 10.53 9.15 14.88
N ARG A 28 10.86 10.14 14.04
CA ARG A 28 10.59 11.55 14.33
C ARG A 28 9.08 11.78 14.28
N ILE A 29 8.41 11.44 15.37
CA ILE A 29 7.04 11.87 15.67
C ILE A 29 7.13 13.35 15.98
N PHE A 30 6.65 14.19 15.05
CA PHE A 30 6.56 15.61 15.30
C PHE A 30 5.27 15.85 16.09
N PHE A 31 5.41 15.93 17.41
CA PHE A 31 4.38 16.52 18.26
C PHE A 31 4.27 18.00 17.90
N ARG A 32 3.16 18.34 17.28
CA ARG A 32 2.67 19.69 17.09
C ARG A 32 1.19 19.65 17.41
N ASN A 33 0.74 20.50 18.32
CA ASN A 33 -0.64 20.98 18.26
C ASN A 33 -0.69 21.90 17.02
N GLU A 34 -1.02 21.33 15.86
CA GLU A 34 -1.33 22.12 14.67
C GLU A 34 -2.71 22.77 14.87
N SER A 35 -3.03 23.77 14.04
CA SER A 35 -4.38 24.32 13.98
C SER A 35 -5.42 23.29 13.53
N SER A 36 -6.70 23.56 13.84
CA SER A 36 -7.87 22.83 13.37
C SER A 36 -7.79 22.50 11.87
N PHE A 37 -7.91 21.23 11.51
CA PHE A 37 -7.98 20.78 10.12
C PHE A 37 -9.38 20.27 9.79
N VAL A 38 -10.14 21.06 9.02
CA VAL A 38 -11.47 20.68 8.52
C VAL A 38 -11.38 20.60 6.99
N PRO A 39 -11.22 19.40 6.40
CA PRO A 39 -11.20 19.24 4.94
C PRO A 39 -12.59 19.50 4.35
N LYS A 40 -12.66 20.27 3.26
CA LYS A 40 -13.89 20.53 2.51
C LYS A 40 -14.09 19.52 1.38
N LYS A 41 -13.00 18.94 0.86
CA LYS A 41 -12.96 17.97 -0.24
C LYS A 41 -12.22 16.70 0.18
N ILE A 42 -12.83 15.52 0.05
CA ILE A 42 -12.22 14.23 0.44
C ILE A 42 -12.23 13.23 -0.71
N LEU A 43 -11.06 12.68 -1.05
CA LEU A 43 -10.95 11.55 -1.95
C LEU A 43 -10.94 10.24 -1.15
N ILE A 44 -12.07 9.52 -1.19
CA ILE A 44 -12.18 8.16 -0.66
C ILE A 44 -11.55 7.18 -1.65
N VAL A 45 -10.52 6.45 -1.20
CA VAL A 45 -9.95 5.34 -1.97
C VAL A 45 -10.47 4.03 -1.40
N ALA A 46 -11.50 3.49 -2.04
CA ALA A 46 -12.17 2.28 -1.64
C ALA A 46 -11.36 1.02 -1.99
N LYS A 47 -11.51 -0.01 -1.17
CA LYS A 47 -10.94 -1.34 -1.40
C LYS A 47 -11.80 -2.12 -2.41
N LEU A 48 -11.29 -2.29 -3.63
CA LEU A 48 -11.81 -3.32 -4.54
C LEU A 48 -11.69 -4.69 -3.86
N SER A 49 -12.82 -5.27 -3.43
CA SER A 49 -12.84 -6.59 -2.80
C SER A 49 -12.72 -7.70 -3.85
N ARG A 50 -12.29 -8.89 -3.44
CA ARG A 50 -12.26 -10.07 -4.33
C ARG A 50 -13.66 -10.40 -4.88
N TYR A 51 -14.72 -10.23 -4.09
CA TYR A 51 -16.12 -10.36 -4.55
C TYR A 51 -16.46 -9.38 -5.68
N HIS A 52 -16.27 -8.07 -5.44
CA HIS A 52 -16.59 -7.04 -6.45
C HIS A 52 -15.74 -7.22 -7.71
N PHE A 53 -14.48 -7.64 -7.54
CA PHE A 53 -13.61 -7.97 -8.66
C PHE A 53 -14.18 -9.12 -9.53
N GLU A 54 -14.61 -10.25 -8.94
CA GLU A 54 -15.16 -11.36 -9.73
C GLU A 54 -16.47 -10.95 -10.41
N ARG A 55 -17.34 -10.17 -9.73
CA ARG A 55 -18.56 -9.60 -10.33
C ARG A 55 -18.26 -8.66 -11.51
N LEU A 56 -17.13 -7.95 -11.50
CA LEU A 56 -16.66 -7.11 -12.63
C LEU A 56 -16.05 -7.90 -13.80
N GLN A 57 -15.65 -9.16 -13.61
CA GLN A 57 -15.20 -10.02 -14.73
C GLN A 57 -16.35 -10.86 -15.32
N GLU A 58 -17.45 -11.00 -14.58
CA GLU A 58 -18.56 -11.90 -14.90
C GLU A 58 -19.91 -11.13 -14.83
N PRO A 59 -20.06 -9.96 -15.50
CA PRO A 59 -21.17 -9.02 -15.27
C PRO A 59 -22.55 -9.55 -15.72
N GLU A 60 -22.57 -10.52 -16.63
CA GLU A 60 -23.79 -11.16 -17.15
C GLU A 60 -24.31 -12.28 -16.24
N LEU A 61 -23.52 -12.75 -15.27
CA LEU A 61 -23.94 -13.81 -14.35
C LEU A 61 -24.79 -13.26 -13.21
N SER A 62 -25.89 -13.96 -12.92
CA SER A 62 -26.69 -13.72 -11.72
C SER A 62 -25.89 -13.97 -10.41
N GLU A 63 -26.49 -13.59 -9.27
CA GLU A 63 -25.93 -13.88 -7.95
C GLU A 63 -25.70 -15.39 -7.74
N ALA A 64 -26.69 -16.22 -8.07
CA ALA A 64 -26.60 -17.67 -7.94
C ALA A 64 -25.55 -18.31 -8.87
N GLN A 65 -25.53 -17.90 -10.15
CA GLN A 65 -24.55 -18.43 -11.12
C GLN A 65 -23.11 -18.07 -10.73
N LEU A 66 -22.85 -16.84 -10.27
CA LEU A 66 -21.51 -16.47 -9.80
C LEU A 66 -21.13 -17.23 -8.52
N LYS A 67 -22.08 -17.46 -7.58
CA LYS A 67 -21.80 -18.28 -6.38
C LYS A 67 -21.36 -19.70 -6.76
N MET A 68 -22.08 -20.37 -7.66
CA MET A 68 -21.72 -21.70 -8.15
C MET A 68 -20.33 -21.71 -8.82
N LYS A 69 -20.12 -20.85 -9.82
CA LYS A 69 -18.87 -20.72 -10.58
C LYS A 69 -17.64 -20.44 -9.69
N LEU A 70 -17.83 -19.75 -8.57
CA LEU A 70 -16.77 -19.48 -7.60
C LEU A 70 -16.49 -20.68 -6.68
N ILE A 71 -17.52 -21.40 -6.24
CA ILE A 71 -17.37 -22.62 -5.43
C ILE A 71 -16.70 -23.73 -6.25
N GLU A 72 -17.08 -23.89 -7.52
CA GLU A 72 -16.43 -24.79 -8.49
C GLU A 72 -14.95 -24.46 -8.70
N ARG A 73 -14.58 -23.17 -8.68
CA ARG A 73 -13.19 -22.67 -8.68
C ARG A 73 -12.50 -22.81 -7.30
N GLY A 74 -13.07 -23.53 -6.34
CA GLY A 74 -12.51 -23.72 -4.99
C GLY A 74 -12.49 -22.45 -4.12
N SER A 75 -13.32 -21.45 -4.41
CA SER A 75 -13.35 -20.19 -3.65
C SER A 75 -14.39 -20.22 -2.52
N ASP A 76 -13.96 -19.85 -1.32
CA ASP A 76 -14.81 -19.59 -0.16
C ASP A 76 -15.69 -18.34 -0.39
N TYR A 77 -16.84 -18.55 -1.03
CA TYR A 77 -17.78 -17.50 -1.42
C TYR A 77 -18.31 -16.72 -0.22
N ASP A 78 -18.79 -17.40 0.81
CA ASP A 78 -19.57 -16.77 1.87
C ASP A 78 -18.69 -15.91 2.79
N ASN A 79 -17.44 -16.33 3.07
CA ASN A 79 -16.43 -15.49 3.71
C ASN A 79 -16.02 -14.30 2.82
N MET A 80 -15.90 -14.51 1.50
CA MET A 80 -15.53 -13.46 0.55
C MET A 80 -16.62 -12.39 0.42
N PHE A 81 -17.88 -12.80 0.37
CA PHE A 81 -19.06 -11.94 0.33
C PHE A 81 -19.25 -11.21 1.66
N THR A 82 -19.20 -11.92 2.79
CA THR A 82 -19.19 -11.32 4.14
C THR A 82 -18.07 -10.29 4.29
N SER A 83 -16.87 -10.61 3.78
CA SER A 83 -15.73 -9.68 3.75
C SER A 83 -15.97 -8.46 2.87
N HIS A 84 -16.78 -8.55 1.82
CA HIS A 84 -17.17 -7.41 0.97
C HIS A 84 -18.20 -6.52 1.68
N LEU A 85 -19.28 -7.11 2.20
CA LEU A 85 -20.31 -6.41 2.97
C LEU A 85 -19.71 -5.65 4.15
N ALA A 86 -18.78 -6.26 4.89
CA ALA A 86 -18.05 -5.59 5.98
C ALA A 86 -17.31 -4.33 5.52
N ASN A 87 -16.62 -4.36 4.35
CA ASN A 87 -15.95 -3.16 3.84
C ASN A 87 -16.96 -2.09 3.42
N LYS A 88 -18.06 -2.48 2.72
CA LYS A 88 -19.09 -1.55 2.25
C LYS A 88 -19.90 -0.93 3.39
N ALA A 89 -20.11 -1.64 4.50
CA ALA A 89 -20.73 -1.05 5.70
C ALA A 89 -19.89 0.13 6.24
N VAL A 90 -18.56 -0.02 6.35
CA VAL A 90 -17.67 1.07 6.78
C VAL A 90 -17.59 2.20 5.74
N GLU A 91 -17.56 1.86 4.45
CA GLU A 91 -17.61 2.84 3.35
C GLU A 91 -18.88 3.71 3.43
N ASN A 92 -20.05 3.09 3.58
CA ASN A 92 -21.34 3.76 3.69
C ASN A 92 -21.46 4.61 4.97
N GLN A 93 -20.88 4.16 6.09
CA GLN A 93 -20.82 4.94 7.34
C GLN A 93 -19.99 6.23 7.17
N VAL A 94 -18.84 6.15 6.48
CA VAL A 94 -18.05 7.35 6.15
C VAL A 94 -18.84 8.28 5.23
N ILE A 95 -19.44 7.75 4.15
CA ILE A 95 -20.25 8.53 3.20
C ILE A 95 -21.37 9.30 3.92
N HIS A 96 -22.16 8.61 4.75
CA HIS A 96 -23.26 9.23 5.49
C HIS A 96 -22.77 10.32 6.47
N LEU A 97 -21.63 10.12 7.12
CA LEU A 97 -21.03 11.14 7.97
C LEU A 97 -20.57 12.37 7.17
N LEU A 98 -19.93 12.18 6.01
CA LEU A 98 -19.49 13.30 5.17
C LEU A 98 -20.66 14.10 4.59
N GLN A 99 -21.75 13.42 4.21
CA GLN A 99 -23.02 14.04 3.84
C GLN A 99 -23.57 14.90 4.99
N LYS A 100 -23.65 14.34 6.20
CA LYS A 100 -24.11 15.05 7.41
C LYS A 100 -23.22 16.25 7.78
N MET A 101 -21.92 16.19 7.44
CA MET A 101 -20.96 17.28 7.65
C MET A 101 -20.93 18.31 6.50
N ASN A 102 -21.71 18.12 5.43
CA ASN A 102 -21.68 18.92 4.20
C ASN A 102 -20.26 19.02 3.57
N VAL A 103 -19.55 17.89 3.53
CA VAL A 103 -18.21 17.76 2.93
C VAL A 103 -18.32 17.16 1.54
N GLU A 104 -17.70 17.80 0.53
CA GLU A 104 -17.65 17.28 -0.84
C GLU A 104 -16.76 16.03 -0.87
N TYR A 105 -17.24 14.91 -1.40
CA TYR A 105 -16.47 13.67 -1.48
C TYR A 105 -16.54 13.04 -2.87
N LYS A 106 -15.48 12.31 -3.23
CA LYS A 106 -15.42 11.46 -4.42
C LYS A 106 -14.90 10.09 -4.02
N ILE A 107 -15.45 9.04 -4.61
CA ILE A 107 -15.09 7.64 -4.32
C ILE A 107 -14.44 7.06 -5.57
N VAL A 108 -13.29 6.40 -5.39
CA VAL A 108 -12.57 5.67 -6.44
C VAL A 108 -12.04 4.35 -5.89
N ASP A 109 -11.85 3.37 -6.77
CA ASP A 109 -11.01 2.21 -6.49
C ASP A 109 -9.91 2.07 -7.55
N ARG A 110 -9.09 1.00 -7.50
CA ARG A 110 -7.96 0.79 -8.43
C ARG A 110 -8.31 0.81 -9.93
N THR A 111 -9.60 0.73 -10.30
CA THR A 111 -10.08 0.81 -11.68
C THR A 111 -10.31 2.25 -12.15
N SER A 112 -10.41 3.21 -11.23
CA SER A 112 -10.96 4.56 -11.46
C SER A 112 -10.22 5.69 -10.73
N LEU A 113 -9.01 5.42 -10.21
CA LEU A 113 -8.11 6.46 -9.69
C LEU A 113 -7.77 7.50 -10.79
N ASP A 114 -7.32 8.69 -10.41
CA ASP A 114 -6.77 9.70 -11.31
C ASP A 114 -5.99 10.77 -10.50
N ASP A 115 -4.97 11.37 -11.12
CA ASP A 115 -4.13 12.41 -10.50
C ASP A 115 -4.84 13.76 -10.40
N SER A 116 -5.84 14.05 -11.26
CA SER A 116 -6.68 15.24 -11.09
C SER A 116 -7.56 15.14 -9.83
N LEU A 117 -8.05 13.94 -9.52
CA LEU A 117 -8.81 13.67 -8.29
C LEU A 117 -7.94 13.82 -7.04
N PHE A 118 -6.68 13.38 -7.07
CA PHE A 118 -5.74 13.69 -6.00
C PHE A 118 -5.52 15.20 -5.85
N THR A 119 -5.44 15.94 -6.96
CA THR A 119 -5.24 17.39 -6.96
C THR A 119 -6.45 18.13 -6.35
N TRP A 120 -7.67 17.71 -6.68
CA TRP A 120 -8.94 18.29 -6.21
C TRP A 120 -9.21 18.16 -4.69
N ALA A 121 -8.74 17.11 -4.02
CA ALA A 121 -9.06 16.85 -2.61
C ALA A 121 -8.22 17.65 -1.60
N ASP A 122 -8.72 17.89 -0.38
CA ASP A 122 -7.92 18.37 0.75
C ASP A 122 -7.29 17.20 1.54
N LEU A 123 -7.96 16.06 1.56
CA LEU A 123 -7.59 14.84 2.30
C LEU A 123 -7.81 13.59 1.43
N VAL A 124 -6.87 12.65 1.48
CA VAL A 124 -7.04 11.29 0.94
C VAL A 124 -7.40 10.32 2.07
N LEU A 125 -8.47 9.55 1.89
CA LEU A 125 -9.09 8.69 2.89
C LEU A 125 -9.22 7.25 2.38
N PRO A 126 -8.17 6.40 2.47
CA PRO A 126 -8.26 5.01 2.04
C PRO A 126 -9.11 4.20 3.02
N ILE A 127 -10.16 3.54 2.52
CA ILE A 127 -11.05 2.67 3.29
C ILE A 127 -10.76 1.23 2.88
N GLY A 128 -10.04 0.47 3.72
CA GLY A 128 -9.56 -0.83 3.29
C GLY A 128 -8.60 -1.54 4.24
N GLY A 129 -7.57 -2.13 3.63
CA GLY A 129 -6.40 -2.70 4.31
C GLY A 129 -5.12 -1.93 3.95
N ASP A 130 -3.96 -2.35 4.46
CA ASP A 130 -2.66 -1.71 4.15
C ASP A 130 -2.38 -1.63 2.63
N GLY A 131 -2.85 -2.61 1.84
CA GLY A 131 -2.76 -2.56 0.37
C GLY A 131 -3.54 -1.40 -0.26
N THR A 132 -4.71 -1.04 0.29
CA THR A 132 -5.51 0.11 -0.13
C THR A 132 -4.81 1.42 0.25
N PHE A 133 -4.18 1.46 1.43
CA PHE A 133 -3.37 2.61 1.84
C PHE A 133 -2.15 2.79 0.93
N LEU A 134 -1.44 1.71 0.59
CA LEU A 134 -0.28 1.75 -0.32
C LEU A 134 -0.67 2.24 -1.71
N LEU A 135 -1.76 1.72 -2.27
CA LEU A 135 -2.34 2.16 -3.54
C LEU A 135 -2.59 3.67 -3.54
N ALA A 136 -3.31 4.19 -2.55
CA ALA A 136 -3.58 5.61 -2.40
C ALA A 136 -2.31 6.45 -2.18
N SER A 137 -1.30 5.91 -1.50
CA SER A 137 -0.03 6.60 -1.24
C SER A 137 0.80 6.86 -2.50
N ASN A 138 0.52 6.17 -3.62
CA ASN A 138 1.15 6.44 -4.90
C ASN A 138 0.70 7.80 -5.47
N LEU A 139 -0.57 8.19 -5.28
CA LEU A 139 -1.10 9.50 -5.70
C LEU A 139 -0.52 10.67 -4.87
N VAL A 140 0.01 10.40 -3.68
CA VAL A 140 0.50 11.44 -2.75
C VAL A 140 1.86 11.95 -3.21
N PHE A 141 1.96 12.82 -4.21
CA PHE A 141 3.27 13.22 -4.78
C PHE A 141 4.13 14.09 -3.85
N ASN A 142 3.56 14.82 -2.89
CA ASN A 142 4.26 15.74 -2.00
C ASN A 142 3.87 15.56 -0.51
N ASN A 143 4.49 16.34 0.37
CA ASN A 143 4.26 16.30 1.82
C ASN A 143 3.18 17.28 2.34
N LYS A 144 2.49 18.02 1.47
CA LYS A 144 1.47 18.99 1.86
C LYS A 144 0.13 18.31 2.17
N LYS A 145 -0.31 17.41 1.29
CA LYS A 145 -1.61 16.75 1.39
C LYS A 145 -1.56 15.55 2.36
N PRO A 146 -2.42 15.50 3.39
CA PRO A 146 -2.47 14.37 4.32
C PRO A 146 -3.17 13.15 3.72
N ILE A 147 -2.85 11.99 4.29
CA ILE A 147 -3.49 10.70 4.01
C ILE A 147 -3.79 9.98 5.34
N ILE A 148 -5.04 9.49 5.50
CA ILE A 148 -5.53 8.85 6.73
C ILE A 148 -6.25 7.55 6.35
N GLY A 149 -5.76 6.40 6.80
CA GLY A 149 -6.37 5.10 6.49
C GLY A 149 -7.42 4.68 7.50
N ILE A 150 -8.62 4.34 7.06
CA ILE A 150 -9.64 3.66 7.88
C ILE A 150 -9.58 2.16 7.60
N ASN A 151 -9.45 1.36 8.66
CA ASN A 151 -9.56 -0.09 8.55
C ASN A 151 -11.02 -0.49 8.33
N SER A 152 -11.30 -1.08 7.18
CA SER A 152 -12.65 -1.46 6.75
C SER A 152 -13.13 -2.82 7.29
N TYR A 153 -12.24 -3.64 7.86
CA TYR A 153 -12.62 -4.91 8.47
C TYR A 153 -11.62 -5.35 9.58
N PRO A 154 -11.55 -4.61 10.71
CA PRO A 154 -10.54 -4.84 11.75
C PRO A 154 -10.61 -6.21 12.43
N LYS A 155 -11.76 -6.90 12.37
CA LYS A 155 -11.89 -8.30 12.84
C LYS A 155 -11.04 -9.30 12.03
N LYS A 156 -10.59 -8.94 10.82
CA LYS A 156 -9.87 -9.85 9.89
C LYS A 156 -8.40 -9.46 9.66
N SER A 157 -8.00 -8.23 9.98
CA SER A 157 -6.61 -7.77 9.93
C SER A 157 -6.50 -6.40 10.62
N GLU A 158 -5.40 -6.12 11.34
CA GLU A 158 -5.22 -4.85 12.08
C GLU A 158 -4.89 -3.64 11.19
N GLY A 159 -4.03 -3.84 10.18
CA GLY A 159 -3.51 -2.79 9.29
C GLY A 159 -2.49 -1.84 9.95
N TYR A 160 -1.20 -2.01 9.65
CA TYR A 160 -0.11 -1.21 10.22
C TYR A 160 0.00 0.22 9.63
N LEU A 161 -0.70 0.47 8.51
CA LEU A 161 -0.80 1.77 7.84
C LEU A 161 -2.15 2.46 8.09
N LEU A 162 -2.98 1.92 8.98
CA LEU A 162 -4.35 2.39 9.21
C LEU A 162 -4.50 2.96 10.63
N LEU A 163 -5.61 3.64 10.86
CA LEU A 163 -6.09 3.97 12.19
C LEU A 163 -6.51 2.70 12.94
N SER A 164 -6.27 2.70 14.26
CA SER A 164 -6.67 1.61 15.16
C SER A 164 -8.17 1.31 15.07
N ALA A 165 -8.53 0.03 15.24
CA ALA A 165 -9.89 -0.48 15.21
C ALA A 165 -10.91 0.27 16.09
N LYS A 166 -10.48 1.04 17.10
CA LYS A 166 -11.39 1.93 17.87
C LYS A 166 -12.07 2.96 16.97
N TYR A 167 -11.33 3.53 16.01
CA TYR A 167 -11.84 4.55 15.09
C TYR A 167 -12.78 3.97 14.02
N THR A 168 -12.69 2.68 13.71
CA THR A 168 -13.72 1.99 12.89
C THR A 168 -15.04 1.83 13.65
N LYS A 169 -15.01 1.73 14.99
CA LYS A 169 -16.23 1.70 15.83
C LYS A 169 -16.85 3.09 16.02
N ASN A 170 -16.02 4.14 16.04
CA ASN A 170 -16.44 5.53 16.16
C ASN A 170 -15.74 6.39 15.09
N ILE A 171 -16.31 6.42 13.89
CA ILE A 171 -15.73 7.14 12.74
C ILE A 171 -15.85 8.67 12.93
N THR A 172 -16.87 9.14 13.64
CA THR A 172 -17.08 10.55 14.00
C THR A 172 -15.88 11.13 14.76
N GLU A 173 -15.32 10.35 15.70
CA GLU A 173 -14.15 10.71 16.50
C GLU A 173 -12.95 11.17 15.66
N ILE A 174 -12.76 10.55 14.48
CA ILE A 174 -11.68 10.90 13.55
C ILE A 174 -11.81 12.38 13.13
N PHE A 175 -13.01 12.78 12.71
CA PHE A 175 -13.27 14.13 12.21
C PHE A 175 -13.36 15.15 13.33
N GLU A 176 -13.81 14.74 14.52
CA GLU A 176 -13.79 15.56 15.73
C GLU A 176 -12.35 15.86 16.18
N MET A 177 -11.47 14.86 16.17
CA MET A 177 -10.05 15.04 16.48
C MET A 177 -9.32 15.89 15.42
N LEU A 178 -9.66 15.76 14.13
CA LEU A 178 -9.15 16.64 13.07
C LEU A 178 -9.58 18.11 13.28
N ARG A 179 -10.87 18.34 13.56
CA ARG A 179 -11.43 19.67 13.89
C ARG A 179 -10.83 20.26 15.17
N ALA A 180 -10.49 19.43 16.17
CA ALA A 180 -9.86 19.88 17.41
C ALA A 180 -8.34 20.14 17.29
N GLY A 181 -7.70 19.75 16.17
CA GLY A 181 -6.23 19.75 16.05
C GLY A 181 -5.54 18.61 16.85
N HIS A 182 -6.33 17.69 17.41
CA HIS A 182 -5.89 16.61 18.30
C HIS A 182 -5.32 15.41 17.52
N TYR A 183 -4.21 15.61 16.79
CA TYR A 183 -3.53 14.57 16.02
C TYR A 183 -2.00 14.78 16.03
N SER A 184 -1.20 13.73 15.80
CA SER A 184 0.26 13.89 15.63
C SER A 184 0.74 13.50 14.23
N ILE A 185 1.76 14.21 13.75
CA ILE A 185 2.29 14.02 12.39
C ILE A 185 3.45 13.03 12.42
N LEU A 186 3.31 11.98 11.62
CA LEU A 186 4.37 11.05 11.27
C LEU A 186 4.86 11.34 9.85
N MET A 187 6.12 11.72 9.69
CA MET A 187 6.73 11.85 8.37
C MET A 187 7.35 10.50 7.96
N ARG A 188 6.68 9.75 7.07
CA ARG A 188 7.22 8.50 6.51
C ARG A 188 8.18 8.81 5.36
N ARG A 189 9.31 8.09 5.29
CA ARG A 189 10.20 8.12 4.13
C ARG A 189 9.61 7.30 2.98
N ARG A 190 9.95 7.64 1.74
CA ARG A 190 9.67 6.86 0.53
C ARG A 190 10.92 6.72 -0.34
N ILE A 191 11.01 5.63 -1.07
CA ILE A 191 12.12 5.29 -1.97
C ILE A 191 11.79 5.77 -3.38
N ARG A 192 12.60 6.69 -3.91
CA ARG A 192 12.68 6.97 -5.35
C ARG A 192 13.48 5.87 -6.01
N ILE A 193 12.93 5.32 -7.07
CA ILE A 193 13.59 4.33 -7.92
C ILE A 193 14.08 5.03 -9.20
N THR A 194 15.32 4.74 -9.56
CA THR A 194 15.85 4.97 -10.89
C THR A 194 16.38 3.65 -11.44
N LEU A 195 15.89 3.27 -12.63
CA LEU A 195 16.43 2.19 -13.43
C LEU A 195 17.57 2.75 -14.29
N LYS A 196 18.64 1.97 -14.50
CA LYS A 196 19.67 2.23 -15.52
C LYS A 196 19.91 0.93 -16.29
N GLY A 197 20.30 1.01 -17.56
CA GLY A 197 20.53 -0.16 -18.41
C GLY A 197 19.65 -0.17 -19.67
N GLU A 198 19.46 -1.35 -20.25
CA GLU A 198 18.73 -1.57 -21.50
C GLU A 198 17.30 -2.09 -21.22
N ASP A 199 16.39 -1.91 -22.19
CA ASP A 199 14.94 -2.21 -22.11
C ASP A 199 14.15 -1.62 -20.93
N ILE A 200 14.75 -0.73 -20.14
CA ILE A 200 14.14 -0.07 -18.98
C ILE A 200 12.89 0.77 -19.30
N TRP A 201 12.60 1.02 -20.58
CA TRP A 201 11.46 1.80 -21.08
C TRP A 201 10.21 0.96 -21.43
N GLN A 202 10.26 -0.36 -21.27
CA GLN A 202 9.06 -1.20 -21.38
C GLN A 202 7.91 -0.72 -20.47
N ALA A 203 6.66 -0.98 -20.87
CA ALA A 203 5.47 -0.64 -20.09
C ALA A 203 5.41 -1.49 -18.80
N PRO A 204 5.29 -0.87 -17.60
CA PRO A 204 5.21 -1.62 -16.36
C PRO A 204 3.78 -2.17 -16.14
N PHE A 205 3.71 -3.41 -15.65
CA PHE A 205 2.46 -4.13 -15.34
C PHE A 205 2.43 -4.56 -13.87
N HIS A 206 1.26 -4.80 -13.28
CA HIS A 206 1.22 -5.46 -11.96
C HIS A 206 1.20 -6.98 -12.12
N MET A 207 2.10 -7.69 -11.43
CA MET A 207 2.13 -9.17 -11.47
C MET A 207 0.83 -9.87 -11.04
N HIS A 208 -0.09 -9.17 -10.38
CA HIS A 208 -1.40 -9.73 -10.03
C HIS A 208 -2.42 -9.68 -11.18
N GLU A 209 -2.10 -9.05 -12.32
CA GLU A 209 -3.03 -8.82 -13.44
C GLU A 209 -2.96 -9.91 -14.53
N LYS A 210 -1.84 -10.65 -14.68
CA LYS A 210 -1.70 -11.82 -15.59
C LYS A 210 -2.75 -12.94 -15.37
N GLY A 211 -3.64 -12.81 -14.39
CA GLY A 211 -4.88 -13.57 -14.26
C GLY A 211 -6.00 -12.84 -13.50
N ARG A 212 -6.01 -11.48 -13.48
CA ARG A 212 -7.03 -10.68 -12.73
C ARG A 212 -7.36 -9.27 -13.27
N ILE A 213 -7.07 -8.89 -14.51
CA ILE A 213 -7.86 -7.84 -15.21
C ILE A 213 -7.80 -8.16 -16.70
N VAL A 214 -8.94 -8.52 -17.31
CA VAL A 214 -9.20 -8.13 -18.70
C VAL A 214 -9.87 -6.75 -18.67
N GLY A 215 -9.32 -5.77 -19.39
CA GLY A 215 -9.97 -4.48 -19.62
C GLY A 215 -9.79 -3.36 -18.58
N ASN A 216 -8.56 -3.02 -18.17
CA ASN A 216 -8.18 -1.61 -17.90
C ASN A 216 -6.67 -1.42 -17.62
N GLU A 217 -5.87 -1.24 -18.68
CA GLU A 217 -4.42 -0.96 -18.61
C GLU A 217 -4.10 0.52 -18.25
N ARG A 218 -5.14 1.33 -18.04
CA ARG A 218 -5.11 2.80 -18.09
C ARG A 218 -4.25 3.47 -17.00
N PHE A 219 -3.81 2.73 -15.98
CA PHE A 219 -2.99 3.29 -14.90
C PHE A 219 -1.51 3.43 -15.19
N TYR A 220 -1.01 2.72 -16.20
CA TYR A 220 0.43 2.65 -16.51
C TYR A 220 0.75 2.71 -18.01
N ALA A 221 -0.23 2.49 -18.90
CA ALA A 221 -0.01 2.30 -20.34
C ALA A 221 0.05 3.57 -21.22
N ASN A 222 -0.14 4.78 -20.66
CA ASN A 222 -0.14 6.01 -21.45
C ASN A 222 1.28 6.51 -21.86
N GLU A 223 2.35 5.94 -21.32
CA GLU A 223 3.73 6.21 -21.79
C GLU A 223 4.04 5.39 -23.08
N ARG A 224 3.41 5.75 -24.20
CA ARG A 224 3.79 5.24 -25.54
C ARG A 224 5.09 5.91 -26.01
N PHE A 225 6.21 5.24 -25.81
CA PHE A 225 7.51 5.69 -26.34
C PHE A 225 7.63 5.38 -27.84
N GLU A 226 7.40 6.40 -28.67
CA GLU A 226 7.63 6.32 -30.11
C GLU A 226 9.12 6.47 -30.46
N SER A 227 9.53 5.79 -31.53
CA SER A 227 10.92 5.59 -32.00
C SER A 227 11.82 4.72 -31.11
N LYS A 228 12.56 3.79 -31.74
CA LYS A 228 13.50 2.87 -31.07
C LYS A 228 14.95 3.41 -31.00
N HIS A 229 15.17 4.68 -31.27
CA HIS A 229 16.52 5.24 -31.40
C HIS A 229 16.90 6.13 -30.19
N SER A 230 18.00 5.76 -29.53
CA SER A 230 18.65 6.49 -28.43
C SER A 230 17.77 6.90 -27.23
N LEU A 231 16.81 6.04 -26.82
CA LEU A 231 16.20 6.17 -25.48
C LEU A 231 17.29 6.13 -24.39
N PRO A 232 17.24 6.99 -23.34
CA PRO A 232 18.31 7.08 -22.35
C PRO A 232 18.53 5.77 -21.59
N LYS A 233 19.79 5.37 -21.33
CA LYS A 233 20.12 4.24 -20.43
C LYS A 233 19.85 4.53 -18.94
N GLU A 234 18.97 5.48 -18.62
CA GLU A 234 18.51 5.83 -17.28
C GLU A 234 17.05 6.32 -17.29
N ARG A 235 16.15 5.60 -16.60
CA ARG A 235 14.73 5.93 -16.43
C ARG A 235 14.42 6.11 -14.95
N ARG A 236 14.23 7.36 -14.53
CA ARG A 236 13.71 7.68 -13.20
C ARG A 236 12.20 7.45 -13.18
N LEU A 237 11.73 6.53 -12.35
CA LEU A 237 10.32 6.18 -12.29
C LEU A 237 9.51 7.29 -11.59
N PRO A 238 8.29 7.64 -12.07
CA PRO A 238 7.47 8.71 -11.48
C PRO A 238 6.91 8.34 -10.10
N TRP A 239 6.70 7.06 -9.81
CA TRP A 239 6.18 6.55 -8.54
C TRP A 239 7.22 6.56 -7.39
N LEU A 240 6.73 6.43 -6.16
CA LEU A 240 7.51 6.43 -4.93
C LEU A 240 7.04 5.34 -3.97
N ALA A 241 7.87 4.34 -3.72
CA ALA A 241 7.50 3.22 -2.84
C ALA A 241 7.52 3.64 -1.36
N LEU A 242 6.44 3.38 -0.63
CA LEU A 242 6.29 3.76 0.78
C LEU A 242 6.94 2.79 1.78
N ASN A 243 6.94 1.49 1.48
CA ASN A 243 7.49 0.47 2.38
C ASN A 243 8.87 0.00 1.91
N GLU A 244 8.92 -0.77 0.81
CA GLU A 244 10.16 -1.34 0.25
C GLU A 244 10.08 -1.45 -1.30
N VAL A 245 11.13 -1.95 -1.96
CA VAL A 245 11.23 -2.13 -3.44
C VAL A 245 11.59 -3.59 -3.79
N SER A 246 11.20 -4.03 -5.00
CA SER A 246 10.98 -5.46 -5.35
C SER A 246 11.92 -6.03 -6.42
N LEU A 247 13.04 -6.64 -6.00
CA LEU A 247 13.94 -7.47 -6.82
C LEU A 247 13.47 -8.94 -6.99
N LEU A 248 12.59 -9.26 -7.96
CA LEU A 248 12.25 -10.65 -8.30
C LEU A 248 12.78 -11.08 -9.67
N MET A 249 13.26 -12.32 -9.73
CA MET A 249 13.50 -13.05 -10.97
C MET A 249 12.20 -13.71 -11.42
N LEU A 250 11.85 -13.54 -12.70
CA LEU A 250 10.82 -14.28 -13.41
C LEU A 250 11.48 -15.04 -14.56
N LEU A 251 10.85 -16.11 -15.05
CA LEU A 251 11.33 -16.82 -16.25
C LEU A 251 11.16 -15.97 -17.53
N ASP A 252 10.24 -15.02 -17.52
CA ASP A 252 10.11 -13.97 -18.53
C ASP A 252 10.92 -12.72 -18.11
N ALA A 253 11.70 -12.13 -19.02
CA ALA A 253 12.46 -10.91 -18.74
C ALA A 253 11.53 -9.69 -18.55
N CYS A 254 11.30 -9.26 -17.30
CA CYS A 254 10.32 -8.23 -16.94
C CYS A 254 10.75 -7.43 -15.68
N ILE A 255 10.80 -6.09 -15.78
CA ILE A 255 11.12 -5.22 -14.64
C ILE A 255 9.86 -4.94 -13.81
N ASN A 256 9.97 -5.12 -12.48
CA ASN A 256 8.84 -5.12 -11.55
C ASN A 256 8.88 -3.96 -10.55
N ILE A 257 7.77 -3.23 -10.41
CA ILE A 257 7.66 -2.07 -9.51
C ILE A 257 6.53 -2.32 -8.51
N ARG A 258 6.85 -3.06 -7.45
CA ARG A 258 5.93 -3.39 -6.35
C ARG A 258 6.49 -2.89 -5.03
N SER A 259 5.60 -2.51 -4.10
CA SER A 259 5.94 -2.05 -2.74
C SER A 259 6.14 -3.20 -1.72
N ARG A 260 6.62 -4.37 -2.18
CA ARG A 260 7.37 -5.41 -1.42
C ARG A 260 8.85 -5.29 -1.92
N MET A 261 9.84 -6.18 -1.88
CA MET A 261 10.02 -7.59 -1.53
C MET A 261 11.40 -7.74 -0.82
N THR A 262 12.37 -8.36 -1.50
CA THR A 262 13.81 -8.54 -1.24
C THR A 262 14.53 -8.55 -2.61
N CYS A 263 15.79 -8.97 -2.72
CA CYS A 263 16.56 -9.03 -3.97
C CYS A 263 17.49 -10.25 -4.02
N SER A 264 17.59 -10.89 -5.19
CA SER A 264 18.69 -11.78 -5.63
C SER A 264 18.92 -11.62 -7.14
N PHE A 265 20.16 -11.78 -7.59
CA PHE A 265 20.58 -11.43 -8.96
C PHE A 265 20.25 -12.47 -10.03
N MET A 266 20.07 -12.00 -11.28
CA MET A 266 20.59 -12.69 -12.47
C MET A 266 21.24 -11.67 -13.42
N HIS A 267 22.08 -12.14 -14.34
CA HIS A 267 23.17 -11.36 -14.92
C HIS A 267 22.77 -10.50 -16.14
N ILE A 268 21.96 -9.45 -15.93
CA ILE A 268 21.79 -8.38 -16.93
C ILE A 268 22.95 -7.38 -16.78
N SER A 269 23.88 -7.40 -17.73
CA SER A 269 25.06 -6.52 -17.76
C SER A 269 24.66 -5.05 -17.86
N GLY A 270 25.00 -4.24 -16.85
CA GLY A 270 24.85 -2.78 -16.85
C GLY A 270 23.69 -2.21 -16.03
N LEU A 271 22.90 -3.04 -15.33
CA LEU A 271 21.71 -2.57 -14.59
C LEU A 271 22.08 -2.00 -13.19
N ILE A 272 22.19 -0.67 -13.08
CA ILE A 272 22.56 0.03 -11.84
C ILE A 272 21.33 0.68 -11.18
N PHE A 273 21.07 0.33 -9.92
CA PHE A 273 19.95 0.86 -9.13
C PHE A 273 20.40 2.03 -8.24
N VAL A 274 19.69 3.17 -8.30
CA VAL A 274 19.96 4.34 -7.43
C VAL A 274 18.72 4.72 -6.63
N ALA A 275 18.78 4.54 -5.31
CA ALA A 275 17.75 4.96 -4.39
C ALA A 275 17.98 6.41 -3.89
N ARG A 276 16.94 7.23 -3.86
CA ARG A 276 16.93 8.51 -3.12
C ARG A 276 15.68 8.62 -2.24
N PHE A 277 15.83 9.14 -1.02
CA PHE A 277 14.71 9.27 -0.09
C PHE A 277 13.89 10.54 -0.32
N SER A 278 12.58 10.45 -0.09
CA SER A 278 11.62 11.57 -0.04
C SER A 278 10.63 11.35 1.12
N TRP A 279 9.72 12.29 1.39
CA TRP A 279 8.86 12.26 2.59
C TRP A 279 7.37 12.38 2.27
N VAL A 280 6.51 11.76 3.09
CA VAL A 280 5.03 11.86 3.08
C VAL A 280 4.50 12.13 4.48
N LYS A 281 3.45 12.96 4.56
CA LYS A 281 2.74 13.33 5.79
C LYS A 281 1.63 12.33 6.12
N TYR A 282 1.75 11.64 7.25
CA TYR A 282 0.80 10.68 7.82
C TYR A 282 0.31 11.20 9.17
N TYR A 283 -0.92 10.88 9.59
CA TYR A 283 -1.39 11.19 10.95
C TYR A 283 -1.48 9.93 11.82
N ARG A 284 -0.78 9.94 12.97
CA ARG A 284 -0.79 8.87 13.99
C ARG A 284 -1.26 9.46 15.32
N HIS A 285 -1.53 8.59 16.30
CA HIS A 285 -1.57 8.99 17.71
C HIS A 285 -0.32 8.45 18.43
N GLY A 286 0.18 9.18 19.43
CA GLY A 286 1.19 8.65 20.35
C GLY A 286 0.62 7.47 21.15
N ARG A 287 1.45 6.46 21.45
CA ARG A 287 1.15 5.49 22.50
C ARG A 287 1.50 6.12 23.84
N VAL A 288 0.58 6.07 24.80
CA VAL A 288 0.96 6.18 26.22
C VAL A 288 1.84 4.95 26.53
N PRO A 289 3.00 5.11 27.20
CA PRO A 289 3.73 3.96 27.70
C PRO A 289 2.93 3.31 28.82
N TYR A 290 2.60 2.04 28.67
CA TYR A 290 2.40 1.18 29.84
C TYR A 290 3.80 0.83 30.39
N LEU A 291 3.88 0.73 31.72
CA LEU A 291 5.09 0.43 32.48
C LEU A 291 5.62 -0.98 32.16
#